data_AF-A0A0B4DWA7-F1
#
_entry.id   AF-A0A0B4DWA7-F1
#
_cell.length_a   1.000
_cell.length_b   1.000
_cell.length_c   1.000
_cell.angle_alpha   90.00
_cell.angle_beta   90.00
_cell.angle_gamma   90.00
#
_symmetry.space_group_name_H-M   'P 1'
#
loop_
_entity.id
_entity.type
_entity.pdbx_description
1 polymer ?
#
loop_
_entity_poly.entity_id
_entity_poly.type
_entity_poly.pdbx_seq_one_letter_code
_entity_poly.pdbx_strand_id
1 'polypeptide(L)'
;MTHTSTATSAAFPLTIHPHWRAAAEAKGFGILQRIKDRYHLLLSCHTCRRAHASKIFVLMNSQPQCPHCIQDRWQADAVAAGLKWAGRDPEDRHYAHYIAPCGHNLRRQFEMVKRAAEGVCDVRCELCQQHKEQEEASAQGWELIGPDPNRNQNYRLYQHQACGHVQRIARANMQTGRFQCSNCGEGWSSAPSFLYVMQLKLANGAKLIKLGYSRDPISRLYHQLLKTKETEAQVLRTVPISSGHTAVQIEKGLHARLKAEHPDSVAPPDLYAEELSVKSEVYFADATQVIFAMLDAIRAEEDT
;
A
#
# COMPACT_ATOMS: atom_id res chain seq x y z
N MET A 1 56.00 23.66 23.12
CA MET A 1 56.29 24.27 21.80
C MET A 1 54.99 24.37 21.04
N THR A 2 54.40 25.56 21.04
CA THR A 2 53.16 25.90 20.34
C THR A 2 53.48 26.20 18.88
N HIS A 3 53.12 25.29 17.97
CA HIS A 3 53.16 25.57 16.54
C HIS A 3 51.94 26.39 16.15
N THR A 4 52.06 27.72 16.24
CA THR A 4 51.17 28.65 15.56
C THR A 4 51.49 28.59 14.07
N SER A 5 50.73 27.76 13.33
CA SER A 5 50.80 27.73 11.87
C SER A 5 50.07 28.95 11.33
N THR A 6 50.80 30.06 11.17
CA THR A 6 50.34 31.24 10.43
C THR A 6 50.42 30.91 8.95
N ALA A 7 49.42 30.17 8.44
CA ALA A 7 49.25 29.97 7.02
C ALA A 7 48.83 31.31 6.39
N THR A 8 49.80 32.03 5.81
CA THR A 8 49.58 33.20 4.98
C THR A 8 48.63 32.81 3.84
N SER A 9 47.39 33.32 3.88
CA SER A 9 46.43 33.12 2.80
C SER A 9 47.01 33.78 1.55
N ALA A 10 47.39 32.97 0.55
CA ALA A 10 47.89 33.48 -0.70
C ALA A 10 46.84 34.44 -1.29
N ALA A 11 47.18 35.73 -1.39
CA ALA A 11 46.32 36.73 -1.97
C ALA A 11 46.07 36.35 -3.44
N PHE A 12 44.88 35.82 -3.72
CA PHE A 12 44.49 35.46 -5.08
C PHE A 12 44.08 36.73 -5.84
N PRO A 13 44.24 36.76 -7.18
CA PRO A 13 43.94 37.95 -7.96
C PRO A 13 42.49 38.40 -7.72
N LEU A 14 42.29 39.66 -7.36
CA LEU A 14 40.96 40.24 -7.16
C LEU A 14 40.36 40.81 -8.46
N THR A 15 41.13 40.78 -9.55
CA THR A 15 40.69 41.27 -10.86
C THR A 15 39.46 40.51 -11.33
N ILE A 16 38.41 41.28 -11.68
CA ILE A 16 37.21 40.79 -12.35
C ILE A 16 37.34 41.18 -13.81
N HIS A 17 37.45 40.20 -14.70
CA HIS A 17 37.62 40.46 -16.13
C HIS A 17 36.34 41.04 -16.76
N PRO A 18 36.45 41.96 -17.74
CA PRO A 18 35.28 42.54 -18.41
C PRO A 18 34.32 41.50 -19.01
N HIS A 19 34.85 40.43 -19.59
CA HIS A 19 34.02 39.36 -20.16
C HIS A 19 33.21 38.60 -19.10
N TRP A 20 33.69 38.49 -17.84
CA TRP A 20 32.89 37.93 -16.74
C TRP A 20 31.73 38.85 -16.36
N ARG A 21 31.97 40.18 -16.33
CA ARG A 21 30.90 41.16 -16.06
C ARG A 21 29.83 41.08 -17.14
N ALA A 22 30.22 41.09 -18.42
CA ALA A 22 29.28 40.95 -19.53
C ALA A 22 28.46 39.64 -19.44
N ALA A 23 29.10 38.52 -19.10
CA ALA A 23 28.41 37.25 -18.91
C ALA A 23 27.44 37.26 -17.72
N ALA A 24 27.78 37.90 -16.61
CA ALA A 24 26.89 38.04 -15.46
C ALA A 24 25.67 38.91 -15.82
N GLU A 25 25.90 40.07 -16.42
CA GLU A 25 24.85 41.01 -16.82
C GLU A 25 23.85 40.34 -17.76
N ALA A 26 24.34 39.66 -18.80
CA ALA A 26 23.52 38.90 -19.74
C ALA A 26 22.67 37.80 -19.09
N LYS A 27 23.10 37.29 -17.92
CA LYS A 27 22.40 36.24 -17.15
C LYS A 27 21.56 36.80 -15.99
N GLY A 28 21.46 38.13 -15.86
CA GLY A 28 20.66 38.82 -14.83
C GLY A 28 21.37 39.00 -13.49
N PHE A 29 22.70 39.07 -13.49
CA PHE A 29 23.51 39.22 -12.29
C PHE A 29 24.58 40.30 -12.42
N GLY A 30 24.87 40.98 -11.33
CA GLY A 30 26.08 41.82 -11.19
C GLY A 30 27.19 41.07 -10.46
N ILE A 31 28.45 41.37 -10.76
CA ILE A 31 29.60 40.86 -9.97
C ILE A 31 30.03 41.93 -8.97
N LEU A 32 29.89 41.64 -7.67
CA LEU A 32 30.31 42.54 -6.59
C LEU A 32 31.81 42.43 -6.34
N GLN A 33 32.30 41.20 -6.12
CA GLN A 33 33.70 40.92 -5.80
C GLN A 33 34.03 39.44 -6.01
N ARG A 34 35.32 39.09 -5.94
CA ARG A 34 35.76 37.69 -5.78
C ARG A 34 35.80 37.34 -4.29
N ILE A 35 35.43 36.11 -3.94
CA ILE A 35 35.34 35.65 -2.55
C ILE A 35 35.89 34.24 -2.43
N LYS A 36 36.19 33.78 -1.20
CA LYS A 36 36.67 32.42 -0.85
C LYS A 36 38.02 32.01 -1.46
N ASP A 37 38.11 31.96 -2.79
CA ASP A 37 39.28 31.54 -3.55
C ASP A 37 39.25 32.13 -4.97
N ARG A 38 40.19 31.69 -5.82
CA ARG A 38 40.29 32.15 -7.20
C ARG A 38 39.11 31.75 -8.10
N TYR A 39 38.22 30.87 -7.67
CA TYR A 39 37.13 30.32 -8.47
C TYR A 39 35.75 30.84 -8.09
N HIS A 40 35.60 31.61 -7.00
CA HIS A 40 34.28 32.08 -6.57
C HIS A 40 34.10 33.58 -6.75
N LEU A 41 32.92 33.94 -7.25
CA LEU A 41 32.40 35.29 -7.39
C LEU A 41 31.24 35.48 -6.41
N LEU A 42 31.13 36.67 -5.86
CA LEU A 42 29.92 37.14 -5.19
C LEU A 42 29.03 37.81 -6.23
N LEU A 43 27.95 37.13 -6.62
CA LEU A 43 26.98 37.61 -7.59
C LEU A 43 25.81 38.29 -6.89
N SER A 44 25.40 39.47 -7.37
CA SER A 44 24.16 40.15 -6.98
C SER A 44 23.06 39.82 -7.98
N CYS A 45 21.91 39.34 -7.52
CA CYS A 45 20.78 39.04 -8.39
C CYS A 45 20.00 40.31 -8.75
N HIS A 46 19.68 40.54 -10.02
CA HIS A 46 18.89 41.73 -10.40
C HIS A 46 17.42 41.65 -9.97
N THR A 47 16.87 40.43 -9.85
CA THR A 47 15.50 40.21 -9.41
C THR A 47 15.33 40.50 -7.91
N CYS A 48 16.09 39.82 -7.04
CA CYS A 48 15.91 39.93 -5.59
C CYS A 48 16.94 40.80 -4.87
N ARG A 49 17.91 41.37 -5.60
CA ARG A 49 19.00 42.24 -5.11
C ARG A 49 19.92 41.64 -4.03
N ARG A 50 19.73 40.39 -3.65
CA ARG A 50 20.58 39.69 -2.68
C ARG A 50 21.81 39.09 -3.35
N ALA A 51 22.90 39.07 -2.59
CA ALA A 51 24.17 38.51 -3.02
C ALA A 51 24.29 37.01 -2.68
N HIS A 52 24.96 36.25 -3.54
CA HIS A 52 25.28 34.84 -3.30
C HIS A 52 26.61 34.44 -3.94
N ALA A 53 27.25 33.42 -3.38
CA ALA A 53 28.47 32.86 -3.95
C ALA A 53 28.15 31.98 -5.16
N SER A 54 28.91 32.14 -6.25
CA SER A 54 28.85 31.26 -7.43
C SER A 54 30.25 31.00 -7.96
N LYS A 55 30.48 29.82 -8.53
CA LYS A 55 31.75 29.52 -9.19
C LYS A 55 31.83 30.23 -10.54
N ILE A 56 33.01 30.76 -10.89
CA ILE A 56 33.27 31.37 -12.20
C ILE A 56 32.86 30.42 -13.32
N PHE A 57 33.21 29.13 -13.21
CA PHE A 57 32.84 28.13 -14.22
C PHE A 57 31.31 28.01 -14.42
N VAL A 58 30.52 28.10 -13.34
CA VAL A 58 29.05 28.07 -13.44
C VAL A 58 28.55 29.33 -14.13
N LEU A 59 29.10 30.49 -13.78
CA LEU A 59 28.79 31.74 -14.46
C LEU A 59 29.12 31.69 -15.94
N MET A 60 30.25 31.11 -16.33
CA MET A 60 30.68 31.11 -17.73
C MET A 60 29.91 30.08 -18.56
N ASN A 61 29.72 28.86 -18.03
CA ASN A 61 29.28 27.72 -18.84
C ASN A 61 27.82 27.30 -18.61
N SER A 62 27.10 27.93 -17.67
CA SER A 62 25.71 27.56 -17.35
C SER A 62 24.91 28.78 -16.94
N GLN A 63 23.61 28.62 -16.65
CA GLN A 63 22.78 29.66 -16.05
C GLN A 63 22.86 29.56 -14.52
N PRO A 64 23.49 30.52 -13.81
CA PRO A 64 23.44 30.54 -12.35
C PRO A 64 22.00 30.69 -11.87
N GLN A 65 21.63 29.92 -10.88
CA GLN A 65 20.35 30.09 -10.19
C GLN A 65 20.58 30.83 -8.88
N CYS A 66 19.78 31.86 -8.63
CA CYS A 66 19.84 32.59 -7.36
C CYS A 66 19.23 31.73 -6.24
N PRO A 67 19.99 31.30 -5.22
CA PRO A 67 19.46 30.47 -4.13
C PRO A 67 18.35 31.19 -3.35
N HIS A 68 18.44 32.52 -3.26
CA HIS A 68 17.44 33.36 -2.61
C HIS A 68 16.12 33.37 -3.37
N CYS A 69 16.13 33.58 -4.70
CA CYS A 69 14.90 33.53 -5.50
C CYS A 69 14.27 32.13 -5.50
N ILE A 70 15.09 31.08 -5.52
CA ILE A 70 14.60 29.71 -5.41
C ILE A 70 13.90 29.49 -4.06
N GLN A 71 14.50 29.93 -2.96
CA GLN A 71 13.91 29.79 -1.64
C GLN A 71 12.63 30.60 -1.50
N ASP A 72 12.60 31.85 -1.98
CA ASP A 72 11.39 32.68 -2.00
C ASP A 72 10.25 31.96 -2.75
N ARG A 73 10.56 31.33 -3.88
CA ARG A 73 9.58 30.54 -4.64
C ARG A 73 9.06 29.36 -3.81
N TRP A 74 9.93 28.59 -3.14
CA TRP A 74 9.49 27.50 -2.27
C TRP A 74 8.63 27.99 -1.10
N GLN A 75 8.94 29.17 -0.54
CA GLN A 75 8.12 29.78 0.50
C GLN A 75 6.75 30.20 -0.04
N ALA A 76 6.70 30.78 -1.25
CA ALA A 76 5.45 31.12 -1.91
C ALA A 76 4.60 29.88 -2.23
N ASP A 77 5.22 28.81 -2.76
CA ASP A 77 4.57 27.52 -3.02
C ASP A 77 4.00 26.95 -1.71
N ALA A 78 4.76 27.01 -0.61
CA ALA A 78 4.27 26.56 0.70
C ALA A 78 3.01 27.33 1.13
N VAL A 79 3.03 28.66 1.06
CA VAL A 79 1.89 29.51 1.43
C VAL A 79 0.68 29.21 0.56
N ALA A 80 0.86 29.10 -0.75
CA ALA A 80 -0.21 28.75 -1.69
C ALA A 80 -0.79 27.35 -1.44
N ALA A 81 0.04 26.40 -1.01
CA ALA A 81 -0.40 25.07 -0.58
C ALA A 81 -0.98 25.03 0.85
N GLY A 82 -1.16 26.18 1.52
CA GLY A 82 -1.68 26.26 2.89
C GLY A 82 -0.71 25.80 3.98
N LEU A 83 0.60 25.81 3.70
CA LEU A 83 1.66 25.39 4.61
C LEU A 83 2.54 26.58 5.03
N LYS A 84 3.22 26.45 6.18
CA LYS A 84 4.28 27.36 6.60
C LYS A 84 5.65 26.72 6.34
N TRP A 85 6.53 27.43 5.64
CA TRP A 85 7.92 27.00 5.42
C TRP A 85 8.69 26.85 6.75
N ALA A 86 9.33 25.70 6.98
CA ALA A 86 10.13 25.43 8.18
C ALA A 86 11.62 25.22 7.89
N GLY A 87 12.03 25.12 6.62
CA GLY A 87 13.43 24.99 6.23
C GLY A 87 13.66 23.84 5.25
N ARG A 88 14.85 23.81 4.67
CA ARG A 88 15.28 22.67 3.84
C ARG A 88 15.63 21.48 4.70
N ASP A 89 15.48 20.30 4.15
CA ASP A 89 16.06 19.10 4.74
C ASP A 89 17.60 19.18 4.60
N PRO A 90 18.37 19.00 5.69
CA PRO A 90 19.83 19.06 5.65
C PRO A 90 20.47 17.83 5.00
N GLU A 91 19.78 16.70 4.97
CA GLU A 91 20.26 15.41 4.45
C GLU A 91 19.84 15.18 3.00
N ASP A 92 18.70 15.75 2.58
CA ASP A 92 18.18 15.56 1.22
C ASP A 92 17.84 16.88 0.51
N ARG A 93 18.60 17.18 -0.54
CA ARG A 93 18.43 18.41 -1.33
C ARG A 93 17.06 18.54 -2.02
N HIS A 94 16.31 17.45 -2.17
CA HIS A 94 15.00 17.43 -2.83
C HIS A 94 13.84 17.65 -1.85
N TYR A 95 14.10 17.65 -0.54
CA TYR A 95 13.09 17.76 0.51
C TYR A 95 13.23 19.03 1.34
N ALA A 96 12.11 19.36 1.98
CA ALA A 96 12.00 20.43 2.96
C ALA A 96 10.98 20.07 4.04
N HIS A 97 11.05 20.81 5.13
CA HIS A 97 10.13 20.76 6.26
C HIS A 97 9.11 21.89 6.17
N TYR A 98 7.87 21.57 6.49
CA TYR A 98 6.74 22.48 6.44
C TYR A 98 5.87 22.28 7.69
N ILE A 99 5.29 23.34 8.24
CA ILE A 99 4.28 23.23 9.29
C ILE A 99 2.89 23.31 8.65
N ALA A 100 2.10 22.26 8.83
CA ALA A 100 0.72 22.20 8.36
C ALA A 100 -0.22 23.01 9.26
N PRO A 101 -1.45 23.34 8.81
CA PRO A 101 -2.44 24.04 9.63
C PRO A 101 -2.80 23.33 10.94
N CYS A 102 -2.66 22.00 10.97
CA CYS A 102 -2.82 21.19 12.17
C CYS A 102 -1.63 21.28 13.15
N GLY A 103 -0.60 22.08 12.86
CA GLY A 103 0.59 22.25 13.70
C GLY A 103 1.71 21.23 13.48
N HIS A 104 1.47 20.17 12.71
CA HIS A 104 2.47 19.11 12.48
C HIS A 104 3.56 19.50 11.48
N ASN A 105 4.78 19.03 11.72
CA ASN A 105 5.90 19.12 10.78
C ASN A 105 5.82 18.02 9.72
N LEU A 106 5.77 18.43 8.46
CA LEU A 106 5.73 17.55 7.28
C LEU A 106 7.06 17.62 6.54
N ARG A 107 7.65 16.46 6.27
CA ARG A 107 8.77 16.31 5.34
C ARG A 107 8.23 16.04 3.93
N ARG A 108 8.46 16.94 2.97
CA ARG A 108 7.94 16.84 1.60
C ARG A 108 8.94 17.25 0.54
N GLN A 109 8.78 16.66 -0.65
CA GLN A 109 9.52 17.06 -1.83
C GLN A 109 8.99 18.42 -2.35
N PHE A 110 9.89 19.22 -2.92
CA PHE A 110 9.51 20.50 -3.53
C PHE A 110 8.45 20.35 -4.62
N GLU A 111 8.59 19.36 -5.50
CA GLU A 111 7.66 19.16 -6.62
C GLU A 111 6.24 18.80 -6.15
N MET A 112 6.12 18.05 -5.04
CA MET A 112 4.82 17.73 -4.46
C MET A 112 4.12 18.99 -3.93
N VAL A 113 4.85 19.85 -3.21
CA VAL A 113 4.30 21.10 -2.66
C VAL A 113 3.95 22.09 -3.78
N LYS A 114 4.77 22.17 -4.82
CA LYS A 114 4.48 22.96 -6.01
C LYS A 114 3.18 22.52 -6.68
N ARG A 115 2.99 21.22 -6.90
CA ARG A 115 1.72 20.68 -7.45
C ARG A 115 0.52 20.99 -6.56
N ALA A 116 0.72 21.01 -5.25
CA ALA A 116 -0.33 21.39 -4.32
C ALA A 116 -0.66 22.89 -4.38
N ALA A 117 0.35 23.75 -4.52
CA ALA A 117 0.17 25.18 -4.75
C ALA A 117 -0.62 25.47 -6.04
N GLU A 118 -0.43 24.63 -7.07
CA GLU A 118 -1.17 24.67 -8.35
C GLU A 118 -2.59 24.05 -8.25
N GLY A 119 -2.98 23.51 -7.09
CA GLY A 119 -4.28 22.85 -6.89
C GLY A 119 -4.41 21.48 -7.55
N VAL A 120 -3.31 20.87 -7.97
CA VAL A 120 -3.30 19.54 -8.62
C VAL A 120 -3.49 18.41 -7.60
N CYS A 121 -3.07 18.61 -6.36
CA CYS A 121 -3.25 17.65 -5.28
C CYS A 121 -3.26 18.32 -3.89
N ASP A 122 -3.79 17.62 -2.89
CA ASP A 122 -3.76 18.11 -1.52
C ASP A 122 -2.51 17.64 -0.76
N VAL A 123 -2.02 18.49 0.16
CA VAL A 123 -1.00 18.09 1.14
C VAL A 123 -1.69 17.46 2.34
N ARG A 124 -1.67 16.14 2.40
CA ARG A 124 -2.16 15.40 3.57
C ARG A 124 -1.11 15.37 4.68
N CYS A 125 -1.51 15.56 5.93
CA CYS A 125 -0.70 15.26 7.12
C CYS A 125 -0.84 13.79 7.51
N GLU A 126 0.25 13.02 7.57
CA GLU A 126 0.21 11.60 7.97
C GLU A 126 -0.25 11.42 9.41
N LEU A 127 0.15 12.30 10.33
CA LEU A 127 -0.22 12.20 11.74
C LEU A 127 -1.73 12.40 11.94
N CYS A 128 -2.32 13.43 11.34
CA CYS A 128 -3.77 13.61 11.36
C CYS A 128 -4.50 12.45 10.68
N GLN A 129 -3.96 11.90 9.60
CA GLN A 129 -4.54 10.73 8.96
C GLN A 129 -4.50 9.50 9.88
N GLN A 130 -3.39 9.26 10.58
CA GLN A 130 -3.26 8.16 11.54
C GLN A 130 -4.22 8.32 12.71
N HIS A 131 -4.35 9.53 13.27
CA HIS A 131 -5.30 9.82 14.34
C HIS A 131 -6.74 9.53 13.88
N LYS A 132 -7.11 10.01 12.69
CA LYS A 132 -8.43 9.73 12.11
C LYS A 132 -8.67 8.23 11.91
N GLU A 133 -7.69 7.50 11.37
CA GLU A 133 -7.80 6.04 11.18
C GLU A 133 -7.94 5.30 12.53
N GLN A 134 -7.27 5.78 13.57
CA GLN A 134 -7.39 5.24 14.92
C GLN A 134 -8.74 5.58 15.56
N GLU A 135 -9.27 6.80 15.36
CA GLU A 135 -10.61 7.18 15.82
C GLU A 135 -11.69 6.33 15.14
N GLU A 136 -11.58 6.14 13.82
CA GLU A 136 -12.45 5.24 13.04
C GLU A 136 -12.38 3.81 13.58
N ALA A 137 -11.19 3.31 13.91
CA ALA A 137 -11.01 1.98 14.50
C ALA A 137 -11.65 1.88 15.90
N SER A 138 -11.35 2.84 16.78
CA SER A 138 -11.87 2.87 18.15
C SER A 138 -13.39 2.93 18.18
N ALA A 139 -14.01 3.69 17.27
CA ALA A 139 -15.46 3.76 17.13
C ALA A 139 -16.11 2.40 16.79
N GLN A 140 -15.35 1.49 16.20
CA GLN A 140 -15.77 0.12 15.86
C GLN A 140 -15.29 -0.92 16.89
N GLY A 141 -14.62 -0.51 17.97
CA GLY A 141 -14.05 -1.42 18.97
C GLY A 141 -12.71 -2.05 18.56
N TRP A 142 -11.92 -1.37 17.73
CA TRP A 142 -10.63 -1.83 17.22
C TRP A 142 -9.51 -0.83 17.48
N GLU A 143 -8.29 -1.32 17.52
CA GLU A 143 -7.07 -0.53 17.60
C GLU A 143 -6.22 -0.72 16.34
N LEU A 144 -5.71 0.36 15.76
CA LEU A 144 -4.83 0.31 14.59
C LEU A 144 -3.41 -0.03 15.04
N ILE A 145 -2.95 -1.25 14.73
CA ILE A 145 -1.60 -1.70 15.09
C ILE A 145 -0.56 -1.21 14.06
N GLY A 146 -0.93 -1.16 12.78
CA GLY A 146 0.02 -0.75 11.76
C GLY A 146 -0.40 -0.99 10.31
N PRO A 147 0.56 -0.82 9.38
CA PRO A 147 0.34 -1.06 7.96
C PRO A 147 0.07 -2.53 7.67
N ASP A 148 -0.50 -2.80 6.50
CA ASP A 148 -0.70 -4.16 6.02
C ASP A 148 0.65 -4.88 5.84
N PRO A 149 0.86 -6.09 6.41
CA PRO A 149 2.08 -6.88 6.20
C PRO A 149 2.37 -7.17 4.73
N ASN A 150 1.32 -7.28 3.91
CA ASN A 150 1.43 -7.53 2.47
C ASN A 150 1.61 -6.23 1.65
N ARG A 151 1.86 -5.10 2.33
CA ARG A 151 2.06 -3.76 1.75
C ARG A 151 0.88 -3.29 0.89
N ASN A 152 -0.32 -3.83 1.08
CA ASN A 152 -1.52 -3.34 0.41
C ASN A 152 -2.05 -2.10 1.12
N GLN A 153 -1.99 -0.96 0.44
CA GLN A 153 -2.39 0.34 1.00
C GLN A 153 -3.89 0.42 1.37
N ASN A 154 -4.72 -0.44 0.78
CA ASN A 154 -6.16 -0.52 1.06
C ASN A 154 -6.48 -1.26 2.35
N TYR A 155 -5.50 -1.94 2.95
CA TYR A 155 -5.63 -2.71 4.17
C TYR A 155 -4.77 -2.10 5.29
N ARG A 156 -5.15 -2.43 6.51
CA ARG A 156 -4.41 -2.18 7.74
C ARG A 156 -4.54 -3.38 8.66
N LEU A 157 -3.63 -3.47 9.62
CA LEU A 157 -3.66 -4.46 10.68
C LEU A 157 -4.29 -3.84 11.92
N TYR A 158 -5.36 -4.46 12.43
CA TYR A 158 -6.10 -3.98 13.59
C TYR A 158 -6.17 -5.05 14.68
N GLN A 159 -6.22 -4.63 15.94
CA GLN A 159 -6.49 -5.47 17.10
C GLN A 159 -7.92 -5.25 17.58
N HIS A 160 -8.65 -6.33 17.81
CA HIS A 160 -9.97 -6.25 18.41
C HIS A 160 -9.84 -5.96 19.90
N GLN A 161 -10.46 -4.90 20.40
CA GLN A 161 -10.31 -4.52 21.81
C GLN A 161 -10.93 -5.55 22.76
N ALA A 162 -12.03 -6.19 22.36
CA ALA A 162 -12.74 -7.11 23.25
C ALA A 162 -12.05 -8.47 23.42
N CYS A 163 -11.37 -8.98 22.38
CA CYS A 163 -10.77 -10.32 22.42
C CYS A 163 -9.27 -10.36 22.07
N GLY A 164 -8.65 -9.20 21.81
CA GLY A 164 -7.24 -9.08 21.44
C GLY A 164 -6.86 -9.65 20.07
N HIS A 165 -7.80 -10.15 19.28
CA HIS A 165 -7.52 -10.79 17.99
C HIS A 165 -7.02 -9.77 16.97
N VAL A 166 -5.96 -10.13 16.26
CA VAL A 166 -5.35 -9.28 15.24
C VAL A 166 -5.80 -9.75 13.86
N GLN A 167 -6.38 -8.85 13.07
CA GLN A 167 -6.81 -9.19 11.71
C GLN A 167 -6.59 -8.05 10.73
N ARG A 168 -6.47 -8.43 9.46
CA ARG A 168 -6.36 -7.49 8.34
C ARG A 168 -7.76 -7.04 7.95
N ILE A 169 -7.99 -5.72 7.95
CA ILE A 169 -9.30 -5.13 7.59
C ILE A 169 -9.08 -4.09 6.52
N ALA A 170 -9.94 -4.10 5.50
CA ALA A 170 -9.93 -3.05 4.48
C ALA A 170 -10.33 -1.72 5.12
N ARG A 171 -9.63 -0.63 4.78
CA ARG A 171 -9.89 0.72 5.32
C ARG A 171 -11.35 1.15 5.10
N ALA A 172 -11.90 0.86 3.91
CA ALA A 172 -13.30 1.16 3.60
C ALA A 172 -14.30 0.36 4.46
N ASN A 173 -13.96 -0.88 4.83
CA ASN A 173 -14.81 -1.67 5.72
C ASN A 173 -14.73 -1.13 7.15
N MET A 174 -13.53 -0.74 7.61
CA MET A 174 -13.36 -0.09 8.91
C MET A 174 -14.23 1.16 9.05
N GLN A 175 -14.23 2.02 8.02
CA GLN A 175 -15.05 3.23 7.97
C GLN A 175 -16.56 2.97 8.00
N THR A 176 -17.00 1.87 7.38
CA THR A 176 -18.43 1.55 7.24
C THR A 176 -18.97 0.60 8.29
N GLY A 177 -18.11 0.01 9.14
CA GLY A 177 -18.48 -1.06 10.08
C GLY A 177 -18.83 -2.40 9.41
N ARG A 178 -18.59 -2.56 8.10
CA ARG A 178 -18.99 -3.75 7.33
C ARG A 178 -17.98 -4.89 7.44
N PHE A 179 -17.75 -5.36 8.66
CA PHE A 179 -16.84 -6.46 8.97
C PHE A 179 -17.13 -6.99 10.38
N GLN A 180 -16.50 -8.10 10.74
CA GLN A 180 -16.62 -8.68 12.08
C GLN A 180 -15.25 -9.23 12.51
N CYS A 181 -15.09 -9.44 13.82
CA CYS A 181 -13.94 -10.16 14.35
C CYS A 181 -14.01 -11.63 13.91
N SER A 182 -12.97 -12.16 13.27
CA SER A 182 -12.90 -13.58 12.89
C SER A 182 -12.84 -14.52 14.10
N ASN A 183 -12.48 -14.02 15.28
CA ASN A 183 -12.36 -14.83 16.49
C ASN A 183 -13.64 -14.85 17.34
N CYS A 184 -14.30 -13.70 17.55
CA CYS A 184 -15.45 -13.59 18.46
C CYS A 184 -16.67 -12.87 17.86
N GLY A 185 -16.63 -12.50 16.58
CA GLY A 185 -17.80 -11.91 15.94
C GLY A 185 -18.95 -12.91 15.91
N GLU A 186 -20.19 -12.46 16.07
CA GLU A 186 -21.38 -13.31 16.06
C GLU A 186 -22.15 -13.19 14.72
N GLY A 187 -21.48 -13.37 13.59
CA GLY A 187 -22.14 -13.38 12.29
C GLY A 187 -21.91 -14.63 11.47
N TRP A 188 -22.44 -14.60 10.26
CA TRP A 188 -22.54 -15.76 9.38
C TRP A 188 -21.19 -16.43 9.06
N SER A 189 -20.08 -15.67 9.11
CA SER A 189 -18.73 -16.11 8.79
C SER A 189 -17.94 -16.72 9.95
N SER A 190 -18.37 -16.54 11.19
CA SER A 190 -17.67 -17.02 12.40
C SER A 190 -18.34 -18.25 13.01
N ALA A 191 -19.57 -18.56 12.62
CA ALA A 191 -20.22 -19.81 13.02
C ALA A 191 -19.45 -21.03 12.48
N PRO A 192 -19.44 -22.16 13.21
CA PRO A 192 -18.89 -23.42 12.72
C PRO A 192 -19.47 -23.79 11.35
N SER A 193 -18.62 -24.37 10.51
CA SER A 193 -18.97 -24.77 9.15
C SER A 193 -18.37 -26.15 8.85
N PHE A 194 -18.68 -26.70 7.68
CA PHE A 194 -18.09 -27.95 7.22
C PHE A 194 -17.41 -27.74 5.87
N LEU A 195 -16.25 -28.35 5.67
CA LEU A 195 -15.81 -28.78 4.34
C LEU A 195 -16.55 -30.06 3.99
N TYR A 196 -16.92 -30.24 2.73
CA TYR A 196 -17.65 -31.42 2.30
C TYR A 196 -17.15 -31.95 0.97
N VAL A 197 -17.40 -33.25 0.77
CA VAL A 197 -17.32 -33.91 -0.54
C VAL A 197 -18.67 -34.52 -0.85
N MET A 198 -19.24 -34.16 -1.99
CA MET A 198 -20.49 -34.72 -2.48
C MET A 198 -20.22 -35.52 -3.75
N GLN A 199 -20.88 -36.66 -3.88
CA GLN A 199 -20.92 -37.43 -5.12
C GLN A 199 -22.20 -37.10 -5.87
N LEU A 200 -22.07 -36.97 -7.18
CA LEU A 200 -23.13 -36.67 -8.12
C LEU A 200 -23.07 -37.70 -9.25
N LYS A 201 -24.22 -38.27 -9.60
CA LYS A 201 -24.36 -39.13 -10.76
C LYS A 201 -25.41 -38.51 -11.67
N LEU A 202 -24.90 -38.01 -12.79
CA LEU A 202 -25.68 -37.28 -13.78
C LEU A 202 -26.51 -38.24 -14.66
N ALA A 203 -27.53 -37.71 -15.32
CA ALA A 203 -28.38 -38.47 -16.23
C ALA A 203 -27.59 -39.04 -17.42
N ASN A 204 -26.53 -38.36 -17.85
CA ASN A 204 -25.60 -38.84 -18.89
C ASN A 204 -24.67 -39.98 -18.42
N GLY A 205 -24.80 -40.45 -17.17
CA GLY A 205 -23.99 -41.52 -16.59
C GLY A 205 -22.66 -41.06 -16.00
N ALA A 206 -22.28 -39.79 -16.15
CA ALA A 206 -21.06 -39.26 -15.56
C ALA A 206 -21.14 -39.27 -14.03
N LYS A 207 -20.04 -39.68 -13.39
CA LYS A 207 -19.86 -39.60 -11.93
C LYS A 207 -18.91 -38.47 -11.60
N LEU A 208 -19.41 -37.49 -10.88
CA LEU A 208 -18.68 -36.29 -10.51
C LEU A 208 -18.62 -36.12 -8.99
N ILE A 209 -17.64 -35.35 -8.55
CA ILE A 209 -17.40 -35.01 -7.16
C ILE A 209 -17.41 -33.50 -7.01
N LYS A 210 -18.16 -32.98 -6.04
CA LYS A 210 -18.13 -31.58 -5.63
C LYS A 210 -17.41 -31.46 -4.29
N LEU A 211 -16.32 -30.70 -4.29
CA LEU A 211 -15.69 -30.20 -3.07
C LEU A 211 -16.22 -28.78 -2.80
N GLY A 212 -16.49 -28.45 -1.55
CA GLY A 212 -16.95 -27.12 -1.16
C GLY A 212 -17.12 -27.00 0.35
N TYR A 213 -17.72 -25.89 0.79
CA TYR A 213 -18.02 -25.65 2.20
C TYR A 213 -19.47 -25.19 2.41
N SER A 214 -20.05 -25.52 3.56
CA SER A 214 -21.38 -25.07 3.98
C SER A 214 -21.57 -25.28 5.48
N ARG A 215 -22.44 -24.49 6.11
CA ARG A 215 -22.95 -24.75 7.47
C ARG A 215 -23.80 -26.02 7.55
N ASP A 216 -24.48 -26.36 6.46
CA ASP A 216 -25.32 -27.54 6.34
C ASP A 216 -25.09 -28.15 4.94
N PRO A 217 -24.20 -29.15 4.83
CA PRO A 217 -23.94 -29.83 3.56
C PRO A 217 -25.16 -30.54 2.98
N ILE A 218 -26.05 -31.09 3.81
CA ILE A 218 -27.23 -31.83 3.33
C ILE A 218 -28.21 -30.85 2.69
N SER A 219 -28.54 -29.76 3.40
CA SER A 219 -29.43 -28.72 2.87
C SER A 219 -28.85 -28.06 1.63
N ARG A 220 -27.53 -27.80 1.62
CA ARG A 220 -26.81 -27.28 0.45
C ARG A 220 -26.97 -28.19 -0.77
N LEU A 221 -26.80 -29.51 -0.60
CA LEU A 221 -26.93 -30.47 -1.69
C LEU A 221 -28.33 -30.45 -2.29
N TYR A 222 -29.35 -30.74 -1.49
CA TYR A 222 -30.70 -30.99 -2.00
C TYR A 222 -31.52 -29.74 -2.32
N HIS A 223 -31.23 -28.59 -1.69
CA HIS A 223 -32.02 -27.37 -1.88
C HIS A 223 -31.32 -26.28 -2.68
N GLN A 224 -29.99 -26.32 -2.81
CA GLN A 224 -29.25 -25.22 -3.42
C GLN A 224 -28.34 -25.63 -4.58
N LEU A 225 -27.89 -26.89 -4.62
CA LEU A 225 -26.91 -27.38 -5.61
C LEU A 225 -27.62 -28.05 -6.78
N LEU A 226 -28.51 -29.00 -6.49
CA LEU A 226 -29.27 -29.71 -7.51
C LEU A 226 -30.39 -28.82 -8.08
N LYS A 227 -30.53 -28.80 -9.41
CA LYS A 227 -31.68 -28.20 -10.11
C LYS A 227 -32.85 -29.15 -10.23
N THR A 228 -32.56 -30.45 -10.25
CA THR A 228 -33.54 -31.53 -10.44
C THR A 228 -33.43 -32.50 -9.26
N LYS A 229 -34.53 -33.12 -8.84
CA LYS A 229 -34.51 -34.09 -7.73
C LYS A 229 -34.17 -35.50 -8.21
N GLU A 230 -34.15 -35.69 -9.52
CA GLU A 230 -33.86 -36.94 -10.21
C GLU A 230 -32.36 -37.27 -10.20
N THR A 231 -31.49 -36.26 -10.09
CA THR A 231 -30.04 -36.45 -9.99
C THR A 231 -29.70 -37.23 -8.71
N GLU A 232 -29.13 -38.43 -8.88
CA GLU A 232 -28.63 -39.25 -7.77
C GLU A 232 -27.41 -38.54 -7.13
N ALA A 233 -27.53 -38.18 -5.85
CA ALA A 233 -26.47 -37.48 -5.14
C ALA A 233 -26.38 -37.88 -3.66
N GLN A 234 -25.18 -37.80 -3.09
CA GLN A 234 -24.95 -38.06 -1.67
C GLN A 234 -23.76 -37.28 -1.13
N VAL A 235 -23.78 -36.97 0.17
CA VAL A 235 -22.61 -36.45 0.89
C VAL A 235 -21.71 -37.63 1.25
N LEU A 236 -20.49 -37.66 0.72
CA LEU A 236 -19.51 -38.71 1.01
C LEU A 236 -18.73 -38.46 2.30
N ARG A 237 -18.36 -37.20 2.55
CA ARG A 237 -17.51 -36.83 3.67
C ARG A 237 -17.78 -35.39 4.09
N THR A 238 -17.64 -35.14 5.39
CA THR A 238 -17.63 -33.79 5.98
C THR A 238 -16.50 -33.67 6.99
N VAL A 239 -15.84 -32.52 7.02
CA VAL A 239 -14.87 -32.15 8.06
C VAL A 239 -15.39 -30.89 8.76
N PRO A 240 -15.68 -30.93 10.08
CA PRO A 240 -16.07 -29.74 10.82
C PRO A 240 -14.89 -28.76 10.86
N ILE A 241 -15.19 -27.48 10.69
CA ILE A 241 -14.23 -26.38 10.78
C ILE A 241 -14.76 -25.38 11.78
N SER A 242 -13.85 -24.89 12.63
CA SER A 242 -14.11 -23.90 13.69
C SER A 242 -14.93 -22.69 13.23
N SER A 243 -14.72 -22.20 12.00
CA SER A 243 -15.50 -21.10 11.42
C SER A 243 -15.71 -21.21 9.90
N GLY A 244 -16.77 -20.58 9.41
CA GLY A 244 -17.00 -20.39 7.97
C GLY A 244 -15.86 -19.63 7.27
N HIS A 245 -15.19 -18.69 7.95
CA HIS A 245 -14.05 -17.95 7.41
C HIS A 245 -12.87 -18.88 7.13
N THR A 246 -12.50 -19.68 8.12
CA THR A 246 -11.45 -20.70 8.00
C THR A 246 -11.80 -21.70 6.90
N ALA A 247 -13.06 -22.16 6.85
CA ALA A 247 -13.53 -23.10 5.84
C ALA A 247 -13.37 -22.54 4.40
N VAL A 248 -13.71 -21.26 4.17
CA VAL A 248 -13.51 -20.60 2.87
C VAL A 248 -12.04 -20.52 2.48
N GLN A 249 -11.15 -20.16 3.42
CA GLN A 249 -9.73 -20.02 3.13
C GLN A 249 -9.10 -21.36 2.78
N ILE A 250 -9.42 -22.40 3.55
CA ILE A 250 -8.96 -23.77 3.30
C ILE A 250 -9.49 -24.28 1.96
N GLU A 251 -10.79 -24.12 1.70
CA GLU A 251 -11.44 -24.56 0.46
C GLU A 251 -10.79 -23.95 -0.79
N LYS A 252 -10.51 -22.64 -0.77
CA LYS A 252 -9.81 -21.96 -1.87
C LYS A 252 -8.40 -22.51 -2.07
N GLY A 253 -7.68 -22.79 -0.98
CA GLY A 253 -6.36 -23.42 -1.01
C GLY A 253 -6.40 -24.80 -1.66
N LEU A 254 -7.36 -25.63 -1.27
CA LEU A 254 -7.59 -26.96 -1.86
C LEU A 254 -7.87 -26.86 -3.37
N HIS A 255 -8.74 -25.96 -3.79
CA HIS A 255 -9.05 -25.79 -5.20
C HIS A 255 -7.87 -25.28 -6.03
N ALA A 256 -7.09 -24.35 -5.48
CA ALA A 256 -5.86 -23.88 -6.12
C ALA A 256 -4.86 -25.03 -6.31
N ARG A 257 -4.68 -25.86 -5.27
CA ARG A 257 -3.80 -27.02 -5.30
C ARG A 257 -4.28 -28.09 -6.30
N LEU A 258 -5.56 -28.45 -6.26
CA LEU A 258 -6.14 -29.43 -7.20
C LEU A 258 -6.02 -28.97 -8.65
N LYS A 259 -6.23 -27.69 -8.94
CA LYS A 259 -6.07 -27.17 -10.32
C LYS A 259 -4.61 -27.19 -10.78
N ALA A 260 -3.65 -27.03 -9.87
CA ALA A 260 -2.23 -27.04 -10.18
C ALA A 260 -1.68 -28.47 -10.35
N GLU A 261 -2.05 -29.38 -9.45
CA GLU A 261 -1.53 -30.75 -9.39
C GLU A 261 -2.33 -31.74 -10.25
N HIS A 262 -3.63 -31.51 -10.43
CA HIS A 262 -4.57 -32.41 -11.12
C HIS A 262 -5.53 -31.65 -12.07
N PRO A 263 -5.02 -30.89 -13.05
CA PRO A 263 -5.85 -30.09 -13.94
C PRO A 263 -6.85 -30.94 -14.75
N ASP A 264 -6.44 -32.15 -15.16
CA ASP A 264 -7.27 -33.06 -15.96
C ASP A 264 -8.47 -33.63 -15.20
N SER A 265 -8.43 -33.61 -13.86
CA SER A 265 -9.55 -34.07 -13.04
C SER A 265 -10.62 -33.00 -12.83
N VAL A 266 -10.46 -31.78 -13.35
CA VAL A 266 -11.48 -30.71 -13.27
C VAL A 266 -12.56 -30.95 -14.31
N ALA A 267 -13.82 -31.08 -13.86
CA ALA A 267 -14.94 -31.32 -14.77
C ALA A 267 -15.36 -30.02 -15.49
N PRO A 268 -15.55 -30.03 -16.83
CA PRO A 268 -15.99 -28.86 -17.57
C PRO A 268 -17.46 -28.52 -17.22
N PRO A 269 -17.83 -27.23 -17.05
CA PRO A 269 -19.18 -26.82 -16.66
C PRO A 269 -20.30 -27.36 -17.57
N ASP A 270 -20.06 -27.43 -18.87
CA ASP A 270 -21.05 -27.90 -19.85
C ASP A 270 -21.51 -29.34 -19.58
N LEU A 271 -20.69 -30.15 -18.89
CA LEU A 271 -21.04 -31.53 -18.53
C LEU A 271 -22.17 -31.61 -17.50
N TYR A 272 -22.32 -30.58 -16.66
CA TYR A 272 -23.22 -30.60 -15.50
C TYR A 272 -24.14 -29.37 -15.36
N ALA A 273 -24.04 -28.41 -16.28
CA ALA A 273 -24.77 -27.15 -16.21
C ALA A 273 -26.29 -27.32 -16.24
N GLU A 274 -26.82 -28.39 -16.82
CA GLU A 274 -28.28 -28.65 -16.86
C GLU A 274 -28.82 -29.13 -15.51
N GLU A 275 -28.02 -29.89 -14.75
CA GLU A 275 -28.44 -30.55 -13.52
C GLU A 275 -28.01 -29.79 -12.25
N LEU A 276 -26.97 -28.95 -12.32
CA LEU A 276 -26.41 -28.25 -11.16
C LEU A 276 -26.47 -26.72 -11.29
N SER A 277 -26.60 -26.03 -10.17
CA SER A 277 -26.59 -24.55 -10.06
C SER A 277 -25.19 -23.93 -9.98
N VAL A 278 -24.16 -24.77 -9.82
CA VAL A 278 -22.76 -24.36 -9.61
C VAL A 278 -22.00 -24.26 -10.93
N LYS A 279 -20.91 -23.48 -10.95
CA LYS A 279 -20.10 -23.24 -12.16
C LYS A 279 -18.65 -23.76 -12.07
N SER A 280 -18.24 -24.25 -10.90
CA SER A 280 -16.86 -24.61 -10.61
C SER A 280 -16.78 -25.60 -9.45
N GLU A 281 -15.55 -26.04 -9.15
CA GLU A 281 -15.22 -26.90 -8.00
C GLU A 281 -15.92 -28.27 -8.08
N VAL A 282 -16.15 -28.71 -9.31
CA VAL A 282 -16.63 -30.03 -9.67
C VAL A 282 -15.50 -30.76 -10.37
N TYR A 283 -15.29 -32.01 -9.98
CA TYR A 283 -14.18 -32.85 -10.38
C TYR A 283 -14.70 -34.19 -10.89
N PHE A 284 -13.91 -34.88 -11.70
CA PHE A 284 -14.16 -36.27 -12.05
C PHE A 284 -13.93 -37.19 -10.83
N ALA A 285 -14.47 -38.41 -10.91
CA ALA A 285 -14.43 -39.35 -9.79
C ALA A 285 -13.02 -39.86 -9.42
N ASP A 286 -12.05 -39.74 -10.32
CA ASP A 286 -10.65 -40.10 -10.11
C ASP A 286 -9.97 -39.23 -9.03
N ALA A 287 -10.37 -37.96 -8.89
CA ALA A 287 -9.87 -37.05 -7.87
C ALA A 287 -10.29 -37.41 -6.43
N THR A 288 -11.24 -38.34 -6.25
CA THR A 288 -11.86 -38.63 -4.93
C THR A 288 -10.81 -38.94 -3.86
N GLN A 289 -9.85 -39.82 -4.15
CA GLN A 289 -8.87 -40.24 -3.15
C GLN A 289 -7.89 -39.14 -2.77
N VAL A 290 -7.50 -38.32 -3.75
CA VAL A 290 -6.66 -37.14 -3.52
C VAL A 290 -7.39 -36.13 -2.63
N ILE A 291 -8.65 -35.84 -2.93
CA ILE A 291 -9.49 -34.93 -2.13
C ILE A 291 -9.68 -35.46 -0.71
N PHE A 292 -9.91 -36.77 -0.55
CA PHE A 292 -10.04 -37.39 0.77
C PHE A 292 -8.76 -37.27 1.59
N ALA A 293 -7.60 -37.55 1.00
CA ALA A 293 -6.31 -37.41 1.68
C ALA A 293 -6.05 -35.96 2.12
N MET A 294 -6.41 -34.98 1.29
CA MET A 294 -6.30 -33.56 1.66
C MET A 294 -7.22 -33.20 2.84
N LEU A 295 -8.46 -33.69 2.86
CA LEU A 295 -9.39 -33.46 3.96
C LEU A 295 -8.97 -34.17 5.26
N ASP A 296 -8.35 -35.34 5.17
CA ASP A 296 -7.86 -36.07 6.33
C ASP A 296 -6.69 -35.33 6.99
N ALA A 297 -5.81 -34.70 6.21
CA ALA A 297 -4.76 -33.83 6.74
C ALA A 297 -5.33 -32.62 7.50
N ILE A 298 -6.34 -31.94 6.92
CA ILE A 298 -7.01 -30.81 7.57
C ILE A 298 -7.68 -31.23 8.87
N ARG A 299 -8.34 -32.38 8.88
CA ARG A 299 -8.98 -32.90 10.09
C ARG A 299 -7.96 -33.15 11.20
N ALA A 300 -6.81 -33.72 10.88
CA ALA A 300 -5.75 -33.94 11.86
C ALA A 300 -5.21 -32.61 12.44
N GLU A 301 -5.15 -31.55 11.63
CA GLU A 301 -4.75 -30.21 12.09
C GLU A 301 -5.80 -29.56 13.00
N GLU A 302 -7.10 -29.72 12.73
CA GLU A 302 -8.18 -29.17 13.59
C GLU A 302 -8.36 -29.95 14.91
N ASP A 303 -7.98 -31.23 14.94
CA ASP A 303 -8.05 -32.07 16.15
C ASP A 303 -6.85 -31.85 17.11
N THR A 304 -5.86 -31.04 16.73
CA THR A 304 -4.62 -30.74 17.50
C THR A 304 -4.71 -29.40 18.24
#